data_AF-A0A2E9E173-F1
#
_entry.id   AF-A0A2E9E173-F1
#
_cell.length_a   1.000
_cell.length_b   1.000
_cell.length_c   1.000
_cell.angle_alpha   90.00
_cell.angle_beta   90.00
_cell.angle_gamma   90.00
#
_symmetry.space_group_name_H-M   'P 1'
#
loop_
_entity.id
_entity.type
_entity.pdbx_description
1 polymer ?
#
loop_
_entity_poly.entity_id
_entity_poly.type
_entity_poly.pdbx_seq_one_letter_code
_entity_poly.pdbx_strand_id
1 'polypeptide(L)'
;MCIQNAFAKDLFLYGGSNHDEFLGCLVCNEFDGDSVCNGFGRYGNEFGSNMWNEFSSPYGNEFSSCSPWNEFSTSTCVPVLVDQQGNFYGYFTTNTARTDAVDFADALYRIFRGHDGDVEAVRKTLCDLLN
;
A
#
# COMPACT_ATOMS: atom_id res chain seq x y z
N MET A 1 -10.10 26.71 21.38
CA MET A 1 -11.15 25.67 21.49
C MET A 1 -11.76 25.53 20.10
N CYS A 2 -11.70 24.41 19.39
CA CYS A 2 -11.37 23.00 19.71
C CYS A 2 -10.40 22.45 18.64
N ILE A 3 -9.35 21.68 18.99
CA ILE A 3 -9.29 20.20 18.96
C ILE A 3 -9.79 19.69 17.60
N GLN A 4 -8.95 19.17 16.71
CA GLN A 4 -8.30 17.86 16.88
C GLN A 4 -6.89 17.78 16.28
N ASN A 5 -5.90 17.46 17.11
CA ASN A 5 -4.95 16.42 16.73
C ASN A 5 -5.78 15.14 16.65
N ALA A 6 -6.32 14.83 15.48
CA ALA A 6 -6.59 13.43 15.19
C ALA A 6 -5.20 12.81 15.14
N PHE A 7 -4.86 11.95 16.11
CA PHE A 7 -3.84 10.95 15.82
C PHE A 7 -4.28 10.34 14.49
N ALA A 8 -3.46 10.52 13.43
CA ALA A 8 -3.76 9.87 12.17
C ALA A 8 -4.00 8.40 12.51
N LYS A 9 -5.18 7.90 12.17
CA LYS A 9 -5.54 6.53 12.51
C LYS A 9 -4.53 5.64 11.81
N ASP A 10 -3.78 4.83 12.56
CA ASP A 10 -2.80 3.98 11.91
C ASP A 10 -3.52 3.08 10.90
N LEU A 11 -3.05 3.10 9.66
CA LEU A 11 -3.56 2.27 8.58
C LEU A 11 -2.51 1.24 8.19
N PHE A 12 -2.93 -0.02 8.12
CA PHE A 12 -2.09 -1.16 7.88
C PHE A 12 -2.47 -1.87 6.59
N LEU A 13 -1.47 -2.42 5.94
CA LEU A 13 -1.62 -3.22 4.73
C LEU A 13 -1.52 -4.70 5.10
N TYR A 14 -2.49 -5.49 4.64
CA TYR A 14 -2.50 -6.94 4.81
C TYR A 14 -2.71 -7.64 3.47
N GLY A 15 -1.93 -8.69 3.20
CA GLY A 15 -2.02 -9.54 2.01
C GLY A 15 -2.32 -11.00 2.36
N GLY A 16 -2.15 -11.87 1.37
CA GLY A 16 -2.47 -13.28 1.46
C GLY A 16 -3.94 -13.55 1.17
N SER A 17 -4.29 -14.81 0.86
CA SER A 17 -5.66 -15.18 0.49
C SER A 17 -6.70 -14.91 1.58
N ASN A 18 -6.26 -14.81 2.85
CA ASN A 18 -7.08 -14.54 4.02
C ASN A 18 -6.78 -13.18 4.66
N HIS A 19 -5.94 -12.34 4.05
CA HIS A 19 -5.51 -11.05 4.62
C HIS A 19 -4.84 -11.17 5.99
N ASP A 20 -4.04 -12.22 6.18
CA ASP A 20 -3.31 -12.54 7.42
C ASP A 20 -1.80 -12.27 7.34
N GLU A 21 -1.30 -11.85 6.17
CA GLU A 21 0.09 -11.45 5.98
C GLU A 21 0.25 -9.94 6.18
N PHE A 22 0.93 -9.51 7.24
CA PHE A 22 1.22 -8.09 7.46
C PHE A 22 2.25 -7.57 6.47
N LEU A 23 1.90 -6.53 5.71
CA LEU A 23 2.70 -5.93 4.64
C LEU A 23 3.21 -4.53 4.96
N GLY A 24 3.01 -4.08 6.19
CA GLY A 24 3.51 -2.81 6.70
C GLY A 24 2.41 -1.83 7.05
N CYS A 25 2.85 -0.74 7.64
CA CYS A 25 2.01 0.37 8.05
C CYS A 25 2.09 1.51 7.03
N LEU A 26 0.94 1.86 6.44
CA LEU A 26 0.82 2.91 5.42
C LEU A 26 0.80 4.31 6.05
N VAL A 27 0.06 4.48 7.14
CA VAL A 27 -0.07 5.76 7.85
C VAL A 27 0.36 5.53 9.29
N CYS A 28 1.60 5.88 9.62
CA CYS A 28 2.17 5.91 10.97
C CYS A 28 3.50 6.65 10.91
N ASN A 29 4.25 6.68 12.01
CA ASN A 29 5.57 7.30 12.07
C ASN A 29 6.50 6.75 10.97
N GLU A 30 6.99 7.63 10.10
CA GLU A 30 7.87 7.28 8.96
C GLU A 30 9.22 6.68 9.38
N PHE A 31 9.64 6.87 10.63
CA PHE A 31 10.87 6.29 11.16
C PHE A 31 10.67 4.91 11.80
N ASP A 32 9.42 4.44 11.89
CA ASP A 32 9.10 3.12 12.43
C ASP A 32 9.63 2.01 11.50
N GLY A 33 10.11 0.90 12.06
CA GLY A 33 10.60 -0.24 11.27
C GLY A 33 9.49 -0.92 10.45
N ASP A 34 8.24 -0.80 10.89
CA ASP A 34 7.07 -1.35 10.23
C ASP A 34 6.44 -0.38 9.19
N SER A 35 6.88 0.88 9.16
CA SER A 35 6.36 1.86 8.20
C SER A 35 6.82 1.57 6.77
N VAL A 36 5.90 1.66 5.82
CA VAL A 36 6.24 1.63 4.39
C VAL A 36 6.98 2.89 3.95
N CYS A 37 6.88 3.98 4.72
CA CYS A 37 7.60 5.22 4.44
C CYS A 37 9.05 5.17 4.91
N ASN A 38 9.40 4.21 5.79
CA ASN A 38 10.77 3.95 6.15
C ASN A 38 11.49 3.16 5.05
N GLY A 39 12.23 3.86 4.19
CA GLY A 39 13.06 3.25 3.14
C GLY A 39 14.18 2.33 3.66
N PHE A 40 14.50 2.40 4.96
CA PHE A 40 15.44 1.48 5.62
C PHE A 40 14.73 0.39 6.43
N GLY A 41 13.41 0.47 6.56
CA GLY A 41 12.55 -0.46 7.28
C GLY A 41 12.22 -1.72 6.50
N ARG A 42 11.60 -2.69 7.16
CA ARG A 42 11.32 -4.01 6.56
C ARG A 42 10.35 -3.91 5.38
N TYR A 43 9.38 -3.02 5.49
CA TYR A 43 8.25 -2.91 4.56
C TYR A 43 8.35 -1.73 3.58
N GLY A 44 9.39 -0.89 3.67
CA GLY A 44 9.63 0.22 2.75
C GLY A 44 10.96 0.13 1.98
N ASN A 45 11.81 -0.86 2.27
CA ASN A 45 13.12 -1.01 1.63
C ASN A 45 13.00 -1.49 0.18
N GLU A 46 13.57 -0.74 -0.76
CA GLU A 46 13.55 -1.00 -2.21
C GLU A 46 14.23 -2.32 -2.63
N PHE A 47 15.09 -2.88 -1.78
CA PHE A 47 15.75 -4.17 -1.98
C PHE A 47 15.11 -5.31 -1.18
N GLY A 48 14.07 -5.02 -0.40
CA GLY A 48 13.38 -5.98 0.44
C GLY A 48 12.40 -6.87 -0.34
N SER A 49 11.95 -7.94 0.29
CA SER A 49 10.83 -8.75 -0.21
C SER A 49 9.50 -8.13 0.22
N ASN A 50 9.14 -7.00 -0.39
CA ASN A 50 7.91 -6.25 -0.10
C ASN A 50 7.27 -5.71 -1.40
N MET A 51 6.13 -5.04 -1.28
CA MET A 51 5.38 -4.55 -2.45
C MET A 51 6.05 -3.39 -3.19
N TRP A 52 7.09 -2.78 -2.64
CA TRP A 52 7.77 -1.62 -3.23
C TRP A 52 9.09 -1.99 -3.91
N ASN A 53 9.25 -3.27 -4.23
CA ASN A 53 10.34 -3.80 -5.03
C ASN A 53 9.75 -4.58 -6.21
N GLU A 54 9.91 -4.09 -7.44
CA GLU A 54 9.33 -4.68 -8.65
C GLU A 54 9.73 -6.16 -8.91
N PHE A 55 10.88 -6.57 -8.35
CA PHE A 55 11.38 -7.94 -8.45
C PHE A 55 10.84 -8.87 -7.36
N SER A 56 10.09 -8.33 -6.40
CA SER A 56 9.51 -9.10 -5.31
C SER A 56 8.19 -9.76 -5.70
N SER A 57 8.01 -11.00 -5.25
CA SER A 57 6.78 -11.77 -5.40
C SER A 57 6.16 -12.02 -4.02
N PRO A 58 4.82 -11.98 -3.88
CA PRO A 58 3.85 -11.80 -4.95
C PRO A 58 3.38 -10.35 -5.15
N TYR A 59 3.79 -9.40 -4.33
CA TYR A 59 3.19 -8.06 -4.28
C TYR A 59 3.94 -6.99 -5.08
N GLY A 60 5.24 -7.16 -5.35
CA GLY A 60 6.03 -6.13 -6.01
C GLY A 60 5.83 -6.08 -7.52
N ASN A 61 5.55 -7.24 -8.13
CA ASN A 61 5.50 -7.39 -9.57
C ASN A 61 4.10 -7.13 -10.16
N GLU A 62 3.97 -6.21 -11.13
CA GLU A 62 2.70 -5.82 -11.76
C GLU A 62 1.97 -6.96 -12.52
N PHE A 63 2.63 -8.06 -12.85
CA PHE A 63 2.01 -9.21 -13.53
C PHE A 63 1.44 -10.25 -12.56
N SER A 64 1.76 -10.15 -11.27
CA SER A 64 1.23 -11.07 -10.26
C SER A 64 -0.24 -10.80 -9.99
N SER A 65 -1.01 -11.87 -9.77
CA SER A 65 -2.43 -11.73 -9.42
C SER A 65 -2.65 -11.16 -8.02
N CYS A 66 -1.70 -11.27 -7.10
CA CYS A 66 -1.81 -10.67 -5.77
C CYS A 66 -1.21 -9.26 -5.71
N SER A 67 -0.63 -8.76 -6.80
CA SER A 67 0.01 -7.45 -6.79
C SER A 67 -1.03 -6.33 -6.76
N PRO A 68 -0.87 -5.33 -5.86
CA PRO A 68 -1.67 -4.11 -5.89
C PRO A 68 -1.43 -3.32 -7.19
N TRP A 69 -0.30 -3.53 -7.86
CA TRP A 69 0.11 -2.83 -9.08
C TRP A 69 -0.46 -3.43 -10.36
N ASN A 70 -1.06 -4.62 -10.28
CA ASN A 70 -1.72 -5.26 -11.41
C ASN A 70 -3.07 -4.59 -11.69
N GLU A 71 -3.12 -3.71 -12.69
CA GLU A 71 -4.31 -2.94 -13.08
C GLU A 71 -5.49 -3.82 -13.55
N PHE A 72 -5.27 -5.11 -13.77
CA PHE A 72 -6.30 -6.08 -14.19
C PHE A 72 -6.63 -7.12 -13.12
N SER A 73 -5.96 -7.11 -11.96
CA SER A 73 -6.20 -8.15 -10.95
C SER A 73 -7.57 -8.00 -10.30
N THR A 74 -8.33 -9.09 -10.35
CA THR A 74 -9.57 -9.28 -9.59
C THR A 74 -9.39 -10.29 -8.44
N SER A 75 -8.15 -10.66 -8.13
CA SER A 75 -7.87 -11.67 -7.10
C SER A 75 -8.22 -11.18 -5.70
N THR A 76 -8.51 -12.11 -4.80
CA THR A 76 -8.78 -11.81 -3.39
C THR A 76 -7.51 -11.61 -2.58
N CYS A 77 -6.35 -12.09 -3.05
CA CYS A 77 -5.06 -11.94 -2.35
C CYS A 77 -4.38 -10.57 -2.56
N VAL A 78 -5.02 -9.66 -3.30
CA VAL A 78 -4.58 -8.26 -3.40
C VAL A 78 -4.60 -7.64 -1.99
N PRO A 79 -3.60 -6.82 -1.62
CA PRO A 79 -3.54 -6.21 -0.30
C PRO A 79 -4.78 -5.39 0.04
N VAL A 80 -5.12 -5.34 1.33
CA VAL A 80 -6.23 -4.56 1.87
C VAL A 80 -5.73 -3.55 2.88
N LEU A 81 -6.45 -2.44 2.99
CA LEU A 81 -6.18 -1.39 3.95
C LEU A 81 -7.14 -1.54 5.14
N VAL A 82 -6.58 -1.67 6.34
CA VAL A 82 -7.33 -1.80 7.59
C VAL A 82 -6.79 -0.87 8.65
N ASP A 83 -7.60 -0.56 9.66
CA ASP A 83 -7.11 0.14 10.86
C ASP A 83 -6.79 -0.82 12.02
N GLN A 84 -6.30 -0.27 13.13
CA GLN A 84 -6.00 -1.00 14.37
C GLN A 84 -7.16 -1.83 14.94
N GLN A 85 -8.42 -1.48 14.63
CA GLN A 85 -9.60 -2.23 15.08
C GLN A 85 -10.03 -3.29 14.05
N GLY A 86 -9.34 -3.40 12.92
CA GLY A 86 -9.66 -4.31 11.82
C GLY A 86 -10.80 -3.82 10.93
N ASN A 87 -11.18 -2.53 10.97
CA ASN A 87 -12.16 -2.03 10.01
C ASN A 87 -11.51 -1.96 8.63
N PHE A 88 -12.23 -2.46 7.62
CA PHE A 88 -11.80 -2.54 6.23
C PHE A 88 -12.11 -1.24 5.47
N TYR A 89 -11.11 -0.73 4.73
CA TYR A 89 -11.23 0.51 3.93
C TYR A 89 -11.12 0.26 2.41
N GLY A 90 -10.96 -0.99 1.99
CA GLY A 90 -10.85 -1.35 0.58
C GLY A 90 -9.57 -2.12 0.25
N TYR A 91 -9.53 -2.65 -0.97
CA TYR A 91 -8.33 -3.20 -1.58
C TYR A 91 -7.37 -2.06 -1.96
N PHE A 92 -6.14 -2.15 -1.49
CA PHE A 92 -5.06 -1.26 -1.91
C PHE A 92 -4.58 -1.71 -3.28
N THR A 93 -5.02 -1.03 -4.34
CA THR A 93 -4.72 -1.42 -5.72
C THR A 93 -4.81 -0.25 -6.70
N THR A 94 -4.10 -0.37 -7.82
CA THR A 94 -4.20 0.49 -8.99
C THR A 94 -5.32 0.08 -9.95
N ASN A 95 -5.98 -1.07 -9.73
CA ASN A 95 -7.15 -1.47 -10.53
C ASN A 95 -8.39 -0.65 -10.13
N THR A 96 -8.61 0.45 -10.85
CA THR A 96 -9.73 1.39 -10.62
C THR A 96 -11.10 0.84 -11.01
N ALA A 97 -11.16 -0.30 -11.72
CA ALA A 97 -12.44 -0.95 -12.05
C ALA A 97 -13.01 -1.75 -10.87
N ARG A 98 -12.22 -1.98 -9.82
CA ARG A 98 -12.68 -2.66 -8.60
C ARG A 98 -13.56 -1.74 -7.78
N THR A 99 -14.81 -2.16 -7.58
CA THR A 99 -15.77 -1.42 -6.74
C THR A 99 -15.47 -1.51 -5.24
N ASP A 100 -14.58 -2.40 -4.85
CA ASP A 100 -14.13 -2.64 -3.47
C ASP A 100 -12.69 -2.15 -3.21
N ALA A 101 -12.12 -1.34 -4.11
CA ALA A 101 -10.84 -0.70 -3.91
C ALA A 101 -10.94 0.46 -2.89
N VAL A 102 -9.79 0.88 -2.36
CA VAL A 102 -9.68 2.10 -1.55
C VAL A 102 -10.18 3.32 -2.32
N ASP A 103 -10.79 4.28 -1.63
CA ASP A 103 -11.39 5.49 -2.25
C ASP A 103 -10.39 6.33 -3.05
N PHE A 104 -9.09 6.18 -2.79
CA PHE A 104 -8.00 6.88 -3.48
C PHE A 104 -7.33 6.04 -4.59
N ALA A 105 -7.92 4.91 -5.02
CA ALA A 105 -7.34 4.04 -6.05
C ALA A 105 -7.05 4.78 -7.36
N ASP A 106 -7.91 5.72 -7.78
CA ASP A 106 -7.67 6.58 -8.95
C ASP A 106 -6.41 7.44 -8.80
N ALA A 107 -6.16 7.99 -7.62
CA ALA A 107 -4.96 8.77 -7.33
C ALA A 107 -3.73 7.86 -7.33
N LEU A 108 -3.82 6.69 -6.69
CA LEU A 108 -2.74 5.69 -6.67
C LEU A 108 -2.38 5.23 -8.09
N TYR A 109 -3.38 4.96 -8.93
CA TYR A 109 -3.20 4.61 -10.34
C TYR A 109 -2.46 5.74 -11.11
N ARG A 110 -2.85 7.00 -10.91
CA ARG A 110 -2.19 8.14 -11.57
C ARG A 110 -0.73 8.29 -11.13
N ILE A 111 -0.43 8.09 -9.85
CA ILE A 111 0.96 8.10 -9.34
C ILE A 111 1.75 6.95 -9.97
N PHE A 112 1.19 5.73 -9.99
CA PHE A 112 1.80 4.56 -10.60
C PHE A 112 2.13 4.76 -12.09
N ARG A 113 1.17 5.23 -12.88
CA ARG A 113 1.38 5.53 -14.30
C ARG A 113 2.32 6.72 -14.51
N GLY A 114 2.31 7.70 -13.60
CA GLY A 114 3.18 8.88 -13.68
C GLY A 114 4.66 8.57 -13.47
N HIS A 115 4.96 7.45 -12.81
CA HIS A 115 6.31 6.92 -12.60
C HIS A 115 6.63 5.71 -13.49
N ASP A 116 5.87 5.52 -14.57
CA ASP A 116 6.08 4.41 -15.53
C ASP A 116 6.14 3.01 -14.87
N GLY A 117 5.44 2.82 -13.75
CA GLY A 117 5.41 1.57 -13.00
C GLY A 117 6.53 1.40 -11.96
N ASP A 118 7.41 2.38 -11.77
CA ASP A 118 8.43 2.36 -10.72
C ASP A 118 7.79 2.44 -9.32
N VAL A 119 7.61 1.27 -8.70
CA VAL A 119 6.94 1.12 -7.41
C VAL A 119 7.68 1.81 -6.26
N GLU A 120 9.00 2.00 -6.36
CA GLU A 120 9.76 2.71 -5.34
C GLU A 120 9.55 4.23 -5.44
N ALA A 121 9.50 4.77 -6.66
CA ALA A 121 9.14 6.18 -6.89
C ALA A 121 7.67 6.46 -6.47
N VAL A 122 6.77 5.49 -6.71
CA VAL A 122 5.38 5.53 -6.24
C VAL A 122 5.33 5.57 -4.72
N ARG A 123 6.08 4.71 -4.02
CA ARG A 123 6.17 4.70 -2.56
C ARG A 123 6.58 6.05 -2.02
N LYS A 124 7.68 6.61 -2.53
CA LYS A 124 8.21 7.92 -2.12
C LYS A 124 7.16 9.02 -2.28
N THR A 125 6.52 9.08 -3.45
CA THR A 125 5.47 10.07 -3.75
C THR A 125 4.26 9.91 -2.83
N LEU A 126 3.83 8.67 -2.58
CA LEU A 126 2.71 8.40 -1.69
C LEU A 126 3.03 8.84 -0.25
N CYS A 127 4.24 8.58 0.22
CA CYS A 127 4.69 8.98 1.56
C CYS A 127 4.83 10.51 1.71
N ASP A 128 5.32 11.21 0.68
CA ASP A 128 5.37 12.68 0.65
C ASP A 128 3.97 13.33 0.69
N LEU A 129 2.91 12.60 0.30
CA LEU A 129 1.53 13.08 0.38
C LEU A 129 0.86 12.78 1.73
N LEU A 130 1.40 11.83 2.50
CA LEU A 130 0.86 11.41 3.79
C LEU A 130 1.49 12.16 4.98
N ASN A 131 2.67 12.76 4.78
CA ASN A 131 3.47 13.48 5.78
C ASN A 131 3.56 14.99 5.48
#